data_AF-A0A1R3J722-F1
#
_entry.id   AF-A0A1R3J722-F1
#
_cell.length_a   1.000
_cell.length_b   1.000
_cell.length_c   1.000
_cell.angle_alpha   90.00
_cell.angle_beta   90.00
_cell.angle_gamma   90.00
#
_symmetry.space_group_name_H-M   'P 1'
#
loop_
_entity.id
_entity.type
_entity.pdbx_description
1 polymer ?
#
loop_
_entity_poly.entity_id
_entity_poly.type
_entity_poly.pdbx_seq_one_letter_code
_entity_poly.pdbx_strand_id
1 'polypeptide(L)'
;MPNLQSVFPGILIRQYMSVYKKNLKLRELLKVKVHMEADRKARSGETNNNMPTSHFEERITYRVGNKAYVDRREQVRLIKEFKVTISLRYADLVSVLPTRVKVLAWPMHQFKKNHTSSAILSKNENGTMNSHPIPARLSYAEDALRTMSLPEGMKDVLGMSNHLGYGRFAVKQKFQQTFVTAPATLRLFFHDCFVRGCDASVMLASWNNTAEKDNPDNLSLAGDGFDTVIKAKAAVDSVPECRNKVSCADILAMATRDVITLTGGPFYAVELGRLDGRMSTKASVRHHLPGPDFKLGKLKAMFASHGLSLTDLVALSGAHTIGFSHCSRFARRIYKFKSKTGIDPTLDQAYARQLRQMCPENVDSRMAIEMDSATPRTFDNLYYKNLQQGKGLFTSDQSLFTDDAMSRNIVNMFASNNTAFEEAFVIAITKLGRLRVRTGKHGEIRHDCAVVNKI
;
A
#
# COMPACT_ATOMS: atom_id res chain seq x y z
N MET A 1 -12.67 25.87 -29.50
CA MET A 1 -11.47 25.02 -29.57
C MET A 1 -11.11 24.51 -28.18
N PRO A 2 -11.21 23.21 -27.88
CA PRO A 2 -10.55 22.64 -26.72
C PRO A 2 -9.48 21.60 -27.07
N ASN A 3 -8.48 21.56 -26.20
CA ASN A 3 -7.23 20.79 -26.19
C ASN A 3 -7.29 19.33 -26.68
N LEU A 4 -6.50 19.04 -27.71
CA LEU A 4 -6.19 17.71 -28.25
C LEU A 4 -4.98 17.06 -27.53
N GLN A 5 -4.98 17.03 -26.19
CA GLN A 5 -3.93 16.41 -25.37
C GLN A 5 -4.24 14.98 -24.89
N SER A 6 -5.43 14.43 -25.15
CA SER A 6 -5.91 13.22 -24.45
C SER A 6 -5.92 11.91 -25.24
N VAL A 7 -5.46 11.85 -26.51
CA VAL A 7 -5.72 10.66 -27.37
C VAL A 7 -4.49 9.76 -27.67
N PHE A 8 -3.28 10.11 -27.25
CA PHE A 8 -2.07 9.30 -27.53
C PHE A 8 -1.18 8.82 -26.35
N PRO A 9 -1.59 8.78 -25.05
CA PRO A 9 -0.71 8.23 -24.02
C PRO A 9 -0.52 6.71 -24.11
N GLY A 10 -1.58 5.94 -24.38
CA GLY A 10 -1.56 4.48 -24.22
C GLY A 10 -0.62 3.70 -25.15
N ILE A 11 -0.43 4.18 -26.39
CA ILE A 11 0.44 3.52 -27.38
C ILE A 11 1.92 3.92 -27.15
N LEU A 12 2.18 5.19 -26.85
CA LEU A 12 3.51 5.70 -26.53
C LEU A 12 4.04 5.16 -25.19
N ILE A 13 3.18 5.00 -24.18
CA ILE A 13 3.54 4.41 -22.88
C ILE A 13 3.83 2.90 -23.04
N ARG A 14 3.03 2.15 -23.81
CA ARG A 14 3.35 0.73 -24.10
C ARG A 14 4.66 0.58 -24.87
N GLN A 15 4.96 1.48 -25.80
CA GLN A 15 6.23 1.50 -26.54
C GLN A 15 7.41 1.92 -25.65
N TYR A 16 7.24 2.94 -24.80
CA TYR A 16 8.22 3.37 -23.80
C TYR A 16 8.54 2.25 -22.81
N MET A 17 7.52 1.59 -22.25
CA MET A 17 7.71 0.47 -21.32
C MET A 17 8.35 -0.74 -22.00
N SER A 18 8.08 -0.98 -23.29
CA SER A 18 8.76 -2.02 -24.07
C SER A 18 10.24 -1.69 -24.34
N VAL A 19 10.60 -0.42 -24.54
CA VAL A 19 11.99 0.02 -24.77
C VAL A 19 12.76 0.07 -23.44
N TYR A 20 12.15 0.61 -22.39
CA TYR A 20 12.71 0.65 -21.03
C TYR A 20 12.93 -0.75 -20.46
N LYS A 21 12.02 -1.71 -20.70
CA LYS A 21 12.18 -3.12 -20.27
C LYS A 21 13.30 -3.87 -21.00
N LYS A 22 13.61 -3.52 -22.25
CA LYS A 22 14.57 -4.26 -23.09
C LYS A 22 15.99 -3.67 -23.11
N ASN A 23 16.22 -2.47 -22.59
CA ASN A 23 17.50 -1.77 -22.76
C ASN A 23 18.21 -1.50 -21.43
N LEU A 24 19.01 -2.48 -20.99
CA LEU A 24 19.77 -2.49 -19.73
C LEU A 24 20.72 -1.28 -19.61
N LYS A 25 21.32 -0.84 -20.71
CA LYS A 25 22.25 0.32 -20.74
C LYS A 25 21.60 1.63 -20.32
N LEU A 26 20.34 1.88 -20.72
CA LEU A 26 19.62 3.10 -20.34
C LEU A 26 19.32 3.15 -18.84
N ARG A 27 18.99 1.99 -18.25
CA ARG A 27 18.72 1.88 -16.81
C ARG A 27 19.97 2.13 -15.99
N GLU A 28 21.09 1.53 -16.38
CA GLU A 28 22.36 1.71 -15.66
C GLU A 28 22.90 3.14 -15.80
N LEU A 29 22.77 3.78 -16.96
CA LEU A 29 23.21 5.16 -17.16
C LEU A 29 22.42 6.16 -16.30
N LEU A 30 21.11 5.94 -16.13
CA LEU A 30 20.25 6.74 -15.24
C LEU A 30 20.60 6.53 -13.76
N LYS A 31 20.86 5.29 -13.35
CA LYS A 31 21.27 4.96 -11.97
C LYS A 31 22.59 5.62 -11.59
N VAL A 32 23.60 5.49 -12.45
CA VAL A 32 24.95 6.04 -12.21
C VAL A 32 24.91 7.56 -12.08
N LYS A 33 24.13 8.25 -12.92
CA LYS A 33 24.04 9.72 -12.88
C LYS A 33 23.27 10.27 -11.68
N VAL A 34 22.24 9.55 -11.20
CA VAL A 34 21.54 9.93 -9.96
C VAL A 34 22.45 9.75 -8.73
N HIS A 35 23.25 8.68 -8.69
CA HIS A 35 24.22 8.46 -7.61
C HIS A 35 25.33 9.52 -7.59
N MET A 36 25.90 9.89 -8.76
CA MET A 36 26.96 10.91 -8.81
C MET A 36 26.52 12.28 -8.27
N GLU A 37 25.26 12.67 -8.47
CA GLU A 37 24.74 13.96 -7.99
C GLU A 37 24.32 13.92 -6.51
N ALA A 38 23.84 12.78 -6.01
CA ALA A 38 23.61 12.57 -4.58
C ALA A 38 24.93 12.66 -3.80
N ASP A 39 25.99 12.06 -4.34
CA ASP A 39 27.36 12.14 -3.81
C ASP A 39 27.92 13.57 -3.86
N ARG A 40 27.60 14.35 -4.89
CA ARG A 40 28.02 15.76 -5.00
C ARG A 40 27.37 16.63 -3.92
N LYS A 41 26.07 16.42 -3.66
CA LYS A 41 25.32 17.13 -2.58
C LYS A 41 25.77 16.73 -1.18
N ALA A 42 26.09 15.45 -0.97
CA ALA A 42 26.62 14.97 0.31
C ALA A 42 27.99 15.58 0.62
N ARG A 43 28.79 15.91 -0.41
CA ARG A 43 30.12 16.53 -0.26
C ARG A 43 30.09 18.05 -0.14
N SER A 44 29.04 18.74 -0.59
CA SER A 44 28.98 20.21 -0.58
C SER A 44 28.43 20.82 0.73
N GLY A 45 27.88 20.02 1.64
CA GLY A 45 27.44 20.50 2.96
C GLY A 45 26.29 21.53 2.96
N GLU A 46 25.61 21.74 1.83
CA GLU A 46 24.54 22.74 1.71
C GLU A 46 23.27 22.31 2.45
N THR A 47 22.98 23.01 3.54
CA THR A 47 21.75 22.88 4.33
C THR A 47 21.01 24.22 4.33
N ASN A 48 20.33 24.58 3.22
CA ASN A 48 19.10 25.42 3.25
C ASN A 48 18.44 25.67 1.88
N ASN A 49 17.15 26.01 1.96
CA ASN A 49 16.06 26.02 0.97
C ASN A 49 16.15 26.92 -0.28
N ASN A 50 17.32 27.20 -0.86
CA ASN A 50 17.38 27.82 -2.19
C ASN A 50 18.06 26.90 -3.20
N MET A 51 17.24 26.33 -4.10
CA MET A 51 17.66 25.39 -5.13
C MET A 51 18.56 26.08 -6.18
N PRO A 52 19.76 25.58 -6.48
CA PRO A 52 20.56 26.13 -7.58
C PRO A 52 19.87 25.81 -8.92
N THR A 53 19.60 26.84 -9.71
CA THR A 53 19.13 26.73 -11.09
C THR A 53 20.27 26.34 -12.02
N SER A 54 20.69 25.06 -12.00
CA SER A 54 21.51 24.53 -13.09
C SER A 54 20.60 23.98 -14.20
N HIS A 55 20.65 24.61 -15.37
CA HIS A 55 19.94 24.15 -16.57
C HIS A 55 20.71 23.01 -17.23
N PHE A 56 20.65 21.82 -16.64
CA PHE A 56 21.13 20.60 -17.29
C PHE A 56 19.98 19.94 -18.07
N GLU A 57 20.09 19.85 -19.40
CA GLU A 57 19.19 19.12 -20.29
C GLU A 57 19.99 18.05 -21.05
N GLU A 58 19.61 16.78 -20.90
CA GLU A 58 20.24 15.67 -21.61
C GLU A 58 19.25 15.02 -22.58
N ARG A 59 19.69 14.78 -23.82
CA ARG A 59 18.86 14.24 -24.91
C ARG A 59 19.36 12.87 -25.32
N ILE A 60 18.49 11.86 -25.25
CA ILE A 60 18.85 10.50 -25.63
C ILE A 60 17.95 10.01 -26.76
N THR A 61 18.56 9.56 -27.86
CA THR A 61 17.84 9.15 -29.08
C THR A 61 17.97 7.66 -29.34
N TYR A 62 16.86 6.99 -29.61
CA TYR A 62 16.80 5.54 -29.85
C TYR A 62 16.12 5.21 -31.18
N ARG A 63 16.58 4.15 -31.86
CA ARG A 63 15.91 3.60 -33.06
C ARG A 63 14.89 2.54 -32.65
N VAL A 64 13.67 2.63 -33.19
CA VAL A 64 12.60 1.65 -33.03
C VAL A 64 12.37 0.96 -34.38
N GLY A 65 12.43 -0.37 -34.40
CA GLY A 65 12.34 -1.19 -35.62
C GLY A 65 10.98 -1.13 -36.34
N ASN A 66 10.90 -1.83 -37.48
CA ASN A 66 9.76 -1.75 -38.41
C ASN A 66 8.43 -2.22 -37.78
N LYS A 67 7.33 -1.51 -38.06
CA LYS A 67 5.98 -1.80 -37.54
C LYS A 67 4.94 -1.71 -38.66
N ALA A 68 3.99 -2.65 -38.73
CA ALA A 68 2.88 -2.58 -39.68
C ALA A 68 1.59 -2.04 -39.04
N TYR A 69 0.77 -1.32 -39.80
CA TYR A 69 -0.58 -0.86 -39.42
C TYR A 69 -1.53 -0.98 -40.63
N VAL A 70 -2.83 -1.01 -40.41
CA VAL A 70 -3.83 -1.06 -41.49
C VAL A 70 -4.41 0.33 -41.69
N ASP A 71 -4.41 0.84 -42.94
CA ASP A 71 -4.94 2.15 -43.26
C ASP A 71 -6.48 2.13 -43.47
N ARG A 72 -7.08 3.30 -43.72
CA ARG A 72 -8.54 3.47 -43.88
C ARG A 72 -9.15 2.75 -45.08
N ARG A 73 -8.33 2.17 -45.97
CA ARG A 73 -8.76 1.35 -47.10
C ARG A 73 -8.47 -0.13 -46.86
N GLU A 74 -8.31 -0.52 -45.59
CA GLU A 74 -8.01 -1.88 -45.13
C GLU A 74 -6.67 -2.46 -45.65
N GLN A 75 -5.72 -1.60 -46.01
CA GLN A 75 -4.41 -2.07 -46.48
C GLN A 75 -3.34 -2.03 -45.39
N VAL A 76 -2.60 -3.15 -45.23
CA VAL A 76 -1.47 -3.27 -44.32
C VAL A 76 -0.27 -2.48 -44.87
N ARG A 77 0.17 -1.45 -44.14
CA ARG A 77 1.35 -0.63 -44.43
C ARG A 77 2.43 -0.75 -43.37
N LEU A 78 3.68 -0.77 -43.81
CA LEU A 78 4.87 -0.83 -42.96
C LEU A 78 5.46 0.55 -42.73
N ILE A 79 5.61 0.92 -41.46
CA ILE A 79 6.45 2.02 -41.00
C ILE A 79 7.86 1.46 -40.84
N LYS A 80 8.76 1.89 -41.72
CA LYS A 80 10.19 1.57 -41.60
C LYS A 80 10.85 2.55 -40.64
N GLU A 81 11.60 1.99 -39.69
CA GLU A 81 12.44 2.62 -38.66
C GLU A 81 12.15 4.09 -38.28
N PHE A 82 11.79 4.33 -37.01
CA PHE A 82 11.69 5.71 -36.49
C PHE A 82 12.57 5.92 -35.26
N LYS A 83 13.03 7.17 -35.08
CA LYS A 83 13.86 7.58 -33.95
C LYS A 83 13.02 8.29 -32.90
N VAL A 84 13.24 7.94 -31.63
CA VAL A 84 12.59 8.56 -30.48
C VAL A 84 13.65 9.27 -29.65
N THR A 85 13.50 10.59 -29.48
CA THR A 85 14.40 11.40 -28.64
C THR A 85 13.69 11.78 -27.34
N ILE A 86 14.36 11.53 -26.22
CA ILE A 86 13.89 11.82 -24.87
C ILE A 86 14.77 12.95 -24.31
N SER A 87 14.18 14.09 -24.00
CA SER A 87 14.84 15.20 -23.27
C SER A 87 14.51 15.10 -21.79
N LEU A 88 15.53 15.12 -20.93
CA LEU A 88 15.39 15.13 -19.47
C LEU A 88 16.02 16.41 -18.91
N ARG A 89 15.26 17.18 -18.11
CA ARG A 89 15.76 18.39 -17.44
C ARG A 89 15.84 18.18 -15.93
N TYR A 90 16.83 18.78 -15.29
CA TYR A 90 17.08 18.60 -13.86
C TYR A 90 15.92 19.06 -12.95
N ALA A 91 15.26 20.18 -13.26
CA ALA A 91 14.08 20.63 -12.50
C ALA A 91 12.93 19.61 -12.53
N ASP A 92 12.74 18.93 -13.68
CA ASP A 92 11.73 17.88 -13.85
C ASP A 92 12.11 16.58 -13.08
N LEU A 93 13.36 16.42 -12.65
CA LEU A 93 13.86 15.31 -11.81
C LEU A 93 13.69 15.57 -10.31
N VAL A 94 13.79 16.84 -9.89
CA VAL A 94 13.78 17.22 -8.46
C VAL A 94 12.35 17.54 -7.97
N SER A 95 11.44 18.01 -8.81
CA SER A 95 10.05 18.31 -8.42
C SER A 95 9.01 17.35 -9.00
N VAL A 96 9.14 16.04 -8.70
CA VAL A 96 8.32 14.94 -9.25
C VAL A 96 8.86 14.41 -10.57
N LEU A 97 9.46 13.22 -10.52
CA LEU A 97 9.10 12.24 -11.54
C LEU A 97 8.07 11.29 -10.91
N PRO A 98 6.88 11.16 -11.52
CA PRO A 98 6.69 11.15 -12.97
C PRO A 98 5.53 12.03 -13.46
N THR A 99 5.77 13.30 -13.82
CA THR A 99 4.72 14.06 -14.56
C THR A 99 5.16 14.78 -15.83
N ARG A 100 6.45 14.94 -16.15
CA ARG A 100 6.86 15.54 -17.45
C ARG A 100 8.13 14.94 -18.05
N VAL A 101 7.96 13.96 -18.93
CA VAL A 101 8.96 13.61 -19.95
C VAL A 101 8.41 14.03 -21.31
N LYS A 102 9.11 14.94 -22.02
CA LYS A 102 8.75 15.29 -23.41
C LYS A 102 9.38 14.25 -24.34
N VAL A 103 8.52 13.42 -24.94
CA VAL A 103 8.91 12.49 -26.00
C VAL A 103 8.67 13.16 -27.34
N LEU A 104 9.75 13.48 -28.06
CA LEU A 104 9.66 14.00 -29.43
C LEU A 104 9.87 12.83 -30.40
N ALA A 105 8.80 12.45 -31.10
CA ALA A 105 8.82 11.43 -32.14
C ALA A 105 8.78 12.10 -33.52
N TRP A 106 9.81 11.86 -34.33
CA TRP A 106 9.84 12.21 -35.75
C TRP A 106 9.72 10.90 -36.54
N PRO A 107 8.70 10.64 -37.39
CA PRO A 107 8.03 11.55 -38.34
C PRO A 107 6.48 11.51 -38.29
N MET A 108 5.84 11.22 -37.16
CA MET A 108 4.36 11.16 -37.05
C MET A 108 3.65 12.52 -37.26
N HIS A 109 4.39 13.64 -37.22
CA HIS A 109 3.86 14.99 -37.40
C HIS A 109 3.28 15.24 -38.80
N GLN A 110 3.80 14.56 -39.84
CA GLN A 110 3.30 14.66 -41.22
C GLN A 110 1.98 13.87 -41.44
N PHE A 111 1.71 12.86 -40.61
CA PHE A 111 0.58 11.94 -40.82
C PHE A 111 -0.76 12.50 -40.31
N LYS A 112 -0.74 13.40 -39.31
CA LYS A 112 -1.94 14.01 -38.72
C LYS A 112 -2.60 15.09 -39.58
N LYS A 113 -1.96 15.56 -40.66
CA LYS A 113 -2.51 16.61 -41.52
C LYS A 113 -3.72 16.17 -42.35
N ASN A 114 -3.93 14.86 -42.59
CA ASN A 114 -4.83 14.42 -43.67
C ASN A 114 -6.08 13.60 -43.28
N HIS A 115 -6.35 13.29 -42.01
CA HIS A 115 -7.34 12.24 -41.71
C HIS A 115 -8.10 12.42 -40.37
N THR A 116 -9.41 12.74 -40.45
CA THR A 116 -10.37 13.00 -39.35
C THR A 116 -11.41 11.87 -39.15
N SER A 117 -12.01 11.77 -37.95
CA SER A 117 -13.14 10.90 -37.49
C SER A 117 -12.83 9.47 -36.98
N SER A 118 -13.68 8.74 -36.21
CA SER A 118 -14.66 8.99 -35.09
C SER A 118 -15.18 7.61 -34.61
N ALA A 119 -15.08 7.28 -33.30
CA ALA A 119 -15.51 6.04 -32.60
C ALA A 119 -14.63 4.75 -32.69
N ILE A 120 -14.69 3.90 -31.64
CA ILE A 120 -13.99 2.59 -31.50
C ILE A 120 -15.00 1.45 -31.60
N LEU A 121 -14.69 0.42 -32.41
CA LEU A 121 -15.47 -0.81 -32.53
C LEU A 121 -14.64 -2.01 -32.04
N SER A 122 -15.30 -2.96 -31.37
CA SER A 122 -14.70 -4.27 -31.02
C SER A 122 -15.58 -5.42 -31.52
N LYS A 123 -14.94 -6.53 -31.89
CA LYS A 123 -15.59 -7.74 -32.44
C LYS A 123 -15.64 -8.80 -31.33
N ASN A 124 -16.81 -9.35 -31.04
CA ASN A 124 -16.94 -10.49 -30.14
C ASN A 124 -16.69 -11.81 -30.90
N GLU A 125 -16.55 -12.93 -30.18
CA GLU A 125 -16.09 -14.22 -30.71
C GLU A 125 -17.00 -14.81 -31.81
N ASN A 126 -18.24 -14.33 -31.95
CA ASN A 126 -19.17 -14.70 -33.03
C ASN A 126 -19.22 -13.68 -34.19
N GLY A 127 -18.31 -12.70 -34.23
CA GLY A 127 -18.09 -11.86 -35.41
C GLY A 127 -18.95 -10.60 -35.56
N THR A 128 -19.82 -10.28 -34.60
CA THR A 128 -20.62 -9.02 -34.59
C THR A 128 -19.89 -7.86 -33.89
N MET A 129 -20.15 -6.62 -34.32
CA MET A 129 -19.49 -5.40 -33.78
C MET A 129 -20.41 -4.57 -32.88
N ASN A 130 -19.91 -4.17 -31.71
CA ASN A 130 -20.60 -3.27 -30.78
C ASN A 130 -19.84 -1.95 -30.55
N SER A 131 -20.58 -0.86 -30.30
CA SER A 131 -20.07 0.48 -29.96
C SER A 131 -20.11 0.75 -28.45
N HIS A 132 -19.04 1.32 -27.88
CA HIS A 132 -18.97 1.66 -26.45
C HIS A 132 -18.64 3.15 -26.20
N PRO A 133 -19.25 3.80 -25.20
CA PRO A 133 -18.83 5.13 -24.73
C PRO A 133 -17.56 5.06 -23.85
N ILE A 134 -16.83 6.17 -23.80
CA ILE A 134 -15.48 6.30 -23.22
C ILE A 134 -15.52 6.35 -21.68
N PRO A 135 -14.82 5.45 -20.95
CA PRO A 135 -14.72 5.51 -19.49
C PRO A 135 -13.75 6.59 -18.99
N ALA A 136 -14.07 7.18 -17.83
CA ALA A 136 -13.22 8.12 -17.10
C ALA A 136 -12.16 7.39 -16.25
N ARG A 137 -10.90 7.86 -16.38
CA ARG A 137 -9.70 7.61 -15.56
C ARG A 137 -9.11 6.19 -15.52
N LEU A 138 -7.80 6.11 -15.80
CA LEU A 138 -6.95 4.94 -15.56
C LEU A 138 -5.73 5.40 -14.76
N SER A 139 -5.62 4.86 -13.55
CA SER A 139 -4.51 4.93 -12.60
C SER A 139 -3.51 3.78 -12.82
N TYR A 140 -2.43 3.77 -12.01
CA TYR A 140 -1.43 2.68 -11.84
C TYR A 140 -0.21 2.64 -12.77
N ALA A 141 0.56 3.73 -12.87
CA ALA A 141 1.90 3.66 -13.46
C ALA A 141 3.03 4.30 -12.64
N GLU A 142 2.72 4.93 -11.49
CA GLU A 142 3.70 5.74 -10.74
C GLU A 142 4.44 4.98 -9.62
N ASP A 143 3.98 3.81 -9.20
CA ASP A 143 4.58 3.06 -8.07
C ASP A 143 5.85 2.27 -8.42
N ALA A 144 6.19 2.12 -9.70
CA ALA A 144 7.32 1.29 -10.11
C ALA A 144 8.70 1.99 -10.01
N LEU A 145 8.74 3.28 -9.69
CA LEU A 145 9.97 4.10 -9.81
C LEU A 145 10.42 4.77 -8.50
N ARG A 146 9.72 4.58 -7.38
CA ARG A 146 10.13 5.09 -6.05
C ARG A 146 10.92 4.10 -5.19
N THR A 147 11.13 2.86 -5.65
CA THR A 147 11.80 1.79 -4.89
C THR A 147 13.35 1.86 -4.87
N MET A 148 13.95 3.04 -4.97
CA MET A 148 15.42 3.16 -4.94
C MET A 148 15.89 3.98 -3.75
N SER A 149 15.90 3.34 -2.58
CA SER A 149 16.90 3.51 -1.51
C SER A 149 16.63 2.53 -0.37
N LEU A 150 16.73 1.21 -0.60
CA LEU A 150 16.95 0.19 0.45
C LEU A 150 17.85 -0.92 -0.14
N PRO A 151 18.70 -1.57 0.69
CA PRO A 151 20.04 -2.04 0.27
C PRO A 151 20.06 -3.39 -0.45
N GLU A 152 21.25 -3.72 -0.96
CA GLU A 152 21.77 -4.85 -1.77
C GLU A 152 20.97 -6.17 -1.94
N GLY A 153 20.00 -6.52 -1.09
CA GLY A 153 19.18 -7.74 -1.20
C GLY A 153 18.08 -7.72 -2.26
N MET A 154 17.79 -6.56 -2.87
CA MET A 154 16.70 -6.46 -3.86
C MET A 154 17.02 -7.13 -5.20
N LYS A 155 18.29 -7.37 -5.53
CA LYS A 155 18.69 -8.04 -6.79
C LYS A 155 18.16 -9.47 -6.85
N ASP A 156 18.21 -10.20 -5.74
CA ASP A 156 17.76 -11.59 -5.66
C ASP A 156 16.23 -11.69 -5.67
N VAL A 157 15.55 -10.80 -4.94
CA VAL A 157 14.07 -10.76 -4.88
C VAL A 157 13.44 -10.35 -6.22
N LEU A 158 14.06 -9.42 -6.96
CA LEU A 158 13.58 -9.03 -8.30
C LEU A 158 13.74 -10.18 -9.31
N GLY A 159 14.80 -10.99 -9.20
CA GLY A 159 14.95 -12.23 -9.97
C GLY A 159 13.88 -13.28 -9.66
N MET A 160 13.29 -13.22 -8.45
CA MET A 160 12.25 -14.12 -7.96
C MET A 160 10.82 -13.60 -8.16
N SER A 161 10.62 -12.47 -8.84
CA SER A 161 9.31 -11.80 -8.99
C SER A 161 8.21 -12.72 -9.54
N ASN A 162 8.56 -13.66 -10.43
CA ASN A 162 7.61 -14.62 -10.98
C ASN A 162 7.14 -15.67 -9.95
N HIS A 163 7.94 -15.91 -8.91
CA HIS A 163 7.71 -16.92 -7.87
C HIS A 163 7.03 -16.36 -6.62
N LEU A 164 6.98 -15.03 -6.45
CA LEU A 164 6.17 -14.38 -5.41
C LEU A 164 4.66 -14.66 -5.56
N GLY A 165 4.23 -15.14 -6.74
CA GLY A 165 2.87 -15.63 -6.98
C GLY A 165 2.46 -16.81 -6.09
N TYR A 166 3.41 -17.63 -5.62
CA TYR A 166 3.14 -18.77 -4.74
C TYR A 166 2.68 -18.32 -3.36
N GLY A 167 3.32 -17.29 -2.80
CA GLY A 167 2.89 -16.66 -1.54
C GLY A 167 1.48 -16.08 -1.65
N ARG A 168 1.21 -15.32 -2.71
CA ARG A 168 -0.13 -14.78 -3.00
C ARG A 168 -1.19 -15.87 -3.12
N PHE A 169 -0.87 -16.99 -3.78
CA PHE A 169 -1.78 -18.13 -3.89
C PHE A 169 -2.10 -18.72 -2.51
N ALA A 170 -1.09 -18.91 -1.66
CA ALA A 170 -1.28 -19.42 -0.30
C ALA A 170 -2.15 -18.48 0.56
N VAL A 171 -1.94 -17.15 0.45
CA VAL A 171 -2.79 -16.14 1.12
C VAL A 171 -4.23 -16.25 0.65
N LYS A 172 -4.46 -16.36 -0.66
CA LYS A 172 -5.81 -16.53 -1.22
C LYS A 172 -6.49 -17.81 -0.72
N GLN A 173 -5.77 -18.93 -0.64
CA GLN A 173 -6.30 -20.18 -0.11
C GLN A 173 -6.68 -20.05 1.37
N LYS A 174 -5.83 -19.41 2.19
CA LYS A 174 -6.13 -19.17 3.61
C LYS A 174 -7.33 -18.22 3.78
N PHE A 175 -7.43 -17.18 2.95
CA PHE A 175 -8.60 -16.29 2.92
C PHE A 175 -9.90 -17.02 2.56
N GLN A 176 -9.86 -17.98 1.64
CA GLN A 176 -11.01 -18.81 1.28
C GLN A 176 -11.44 -19.76 2.41
N GLN A 177 -10.53 -20.14 3.31
CA GLN A 177 -10.85 -20.95 4.49
C GLN A 177 -11.60 -20.13 5.55
N THR A 178 -11.20 -18.87 5.76
CA THR A 178 -11.84 -17.98 6.71
C THR A 178 -11.58 -16.51 6.38
N PHE A 179 -12.65 -15.72 6.45
CA PHE A 179 -12.55 -14.27 6.27
C PHE A 179 -11.65 -13.62 7.32
N VAL A 180 -11.55 -14.19 8.54
CA VAL A 180 -10.70 -13.68 9.64
C VAL A 180 -9.25 -13.44 9.20
N THR A 181 -8.77 -14.22 8.23
CA THR A 181 -7.47 -14.04 7.57
C THR A 181 -7.17 -12.58 7.22
N ALA A 182 -8.12 -11.87 6.60
CA ALA A 182 -7.87 -10.51 6.11
C ALA A 182 -7.63 -9.49 7.23
N PRO A 183 -8.58 -9.23 8.14
CA PRO A 183 -8.35 -8.30 9.24
C PRO A 183 -7.24 -8.75 10.18
N ALA A 184 -7.04 -10.07 10.36
CA ALA A 184 -5.97 -10.58 11.21
C ALA A 184 -4.58 -10.27 10.65
N THR A 185 -4.33 -10.56 9.36
CA THR A 185 -3.05 -10.26 8.71
C THR A 185 -2.79 -8.76 8.63
N LEU A 186 -3.81 -7.95 8.30
CA LEU A 186 -3.69 -6.50 8.25
C LEU A 186 -3.30 -5.91 9.61
N ARG A 187 -3.97 -6.34 10.68
CA ARG A 187 -3.65 -5.90 12.05
C ARG A 187 -2.29 -6.41 12.51
N LEU A 188 -1.91 -7.64 12.15
CA LEU A 188 -0.61 -8.22 12.49
C LEU A 188 0.55 -7.39 11.92
N PHE A 189 0.43 -6.90 10.67
CA PHE A 189 1.43 -6.02 10.08
C PHE A 189 1.56 -4.67 10.79
N PHE A 190 0.44 -4.06 11.19
CA PHE A 190 0.47 -2.86 12.01
C PHE A 190 1.18 -3.09 13.34
N HIS A 191 0.83 -4.18 14.04
CA HIS A 191 1.41 -4.53 15.34
C HIS A 191 2.91 -4.82 15.25
N ASP A 192 3.38 -5.48 14.19
CA ASP A 192 4.82 -5.65 13.92
C ASP A 192 5.52 -4.29 13.81
N CYS A 193 5.06 -3.47 12.85
CA CYS A 193 5.68 -2.20 12.52
C CYS A 193 5.71 -1.18 13.67
N PHE A 194 4.68 -1.15 14.53
CA PHE A 194 4.58 -0.15 15.61
C PHE A 194 5.39 -0.49 16.87
N VAL A 195 5.81 -1.74 17.07
CA VAL A 195 6.50 -2.15 18.29
C VAL A 195 8.01 -1.97 18.15
N ARG A 196 8.67 -2.77 17.30
CA ARG A 196 10.13 -2.70 17.10
C ARG A 196 10.54 -2.24 15.70
N GLY A 197 9.57 -2.02 14.81
CA GLY A 197 9.77 -1.83 13.38
C GLY A 197 9.22 -3.01 12.60
N CYS A 198 9.10 -2.86 11.29
CA CYS A 198 8.61 -3.95 10.43
C CYS A 198 9.72 -5.00 10.25
N ASP A 199 9.91 -5.85 11.26
CA ASP A 199 10.97 -6.84 11.33
C ASP A 199 10.47 -8.25 11.69
N ALA A 200 9.16 -8.49 11.61
CA ALA A 200 8.50 -9.75 11.97
C ALA A 200 8.83 -10.25 13.39
N SER A 201 9.23 -9.38 14.31
CA SER A 201 9.45 -9.71 15.72
C SER A 201 8.19 -10.22 16.40
N VAL A 202 7.01 -9.77 15.94
CA VAL A 202 5.71 -10.28 16.43
C VAL A 202 5.52 -11.77 16.14
N MET A 203 6.16 -12.32 15.09
CA MET A 203 6.02 -13.72 14.69
C MET A 203 6.78 -14.70 15.59
N LEU A 204 7.82 -14.22 16.31
CA LEU A 204 8.63 -15.06 17.18
C LEU A 204 7.78 -15.67 18.30
N ALA A 205 8.02 -16.96 18.55
CA ALA A 205 7.44 -17.69 19.66
C ALA A 205 8.47 -17.86 20.78
N SER A 206 7.98 -18.00 22.01
CA SER A 206 8.81 -18.34 23.17
C SER A 206 8.15 -19.47 23.95
N TRP A 207 8.95 -20.35 24.53
CA TRP A 207 8.46 -21.51 25.29
C TRP A 207 7.83 -21.13 26.63
N ASN A 208 8.20 -19.97 27.18
CA ASN A 208 7.74 -19.46 28.48
C ASN A 208 6.74 -18.30 28.35
N ASN A 209 6.12 -18.13 27.17
CA ASN A 209 5.15 -17.08 26.89
C ASN A 209 5.67 -15.66 27.20
N THR A 210 6.91 -15.36 26.82
CA THR A 210 7.56 -14.04 27.00
C THR A 210 7.68 -13.24 25.70
N ALA A 211 7.22 -13.75 24.56
CA ALA A 211 7.31 -13.07 23.27
C ALA A 211 6.26 -11.96 23.12
N GLU A 212 6.37 -11.15 22.07
CA GLU A 212 5.44 -10.04 21.80
C GLU A 212 4.00 -10.52 21.65
N LYS A 213 3.76 -11.63 20.93
CA LYS A 213 2.42 -12.19 20.74
C LYS A 213 1.71 -12.58 22.04
N ASP A 214 2.49 -12.82 23.10
CA ASP A 214 1.98 -13.20 24.42
C ASP A 214 1.62 -11.98 25.29
N ASN A 215 1.91 -10.76 24.84
CA ASN A 215 1.54 -9.52 25.54
C ASN A 215 0.00 -9.36 25.59
N PRO A 216 -0.60 -8.87 26.69
CA PRO A 216 -2.04 -8.63 26.79
C PRO A 216 -2.69 -7.84 25.64
N ASP A 217 -1.97 -6.91 25.03
CA ASP A 217 -2.45 -6.14 23.87
C ASP A 217 -2.48 -6.99 22.58
N ASN A 218 -1.63 -8.00 22.51
CA ASN A 218 -1.47 -8.92 21.37
C ASN A 218 -2.24 -10.23 21.51
N LEU A 219 -2.73 -10.61 22.70
CA LEU A 219 -3.58 -11.80 22.89
C LEU A 219 -4.85 -11.80 22.01
N SER A 220 -5.25 -10.62 21.54
CA SER A 220 -6.38 -10.43 20.62
C SER A 220 -6.01 -10.54 19.14
N LEU A 221 -4.73 -10.73 18.80
CA LEU A 221 -4.32 -11.02 17.42
C LEU A 221 -4.77 -12.45 17.09
N ALA A 222 -5.60 -12.58 16.05
CA ALA A 222 -6.11 -13.88 15.65
C ALA A 222 -5.00 -14.76 15.06
N GLY A 223 -5.01 -16.04 15.43
CA GLY A 223 -4.07 -17.06 14.93
C GLY A 223 -4.04 -17.14 13.40
N ASP A 224 -5.16 -16.86 12.73
CA ASP A 224 -5.25 -16.82 11.27
C ASP A 224 -4.28 -15.84 10.60
N GLY A 225 -3.93 -14.74 11.27
CA GLY A 225 -2.94 -13.80 10.77
C GLY A 225 -1.54 -14.43 10.73
N PHE A 226 -1.15 -15.12 11.80
CA PHE A 226 0.13 -15.83 11.90
C PHE A 226 0.19 -17.01 10.92
N ASP A 227 -0.87 -17.81 10.85
CA ASP A 227 -1.03 -18.91 9.90
C ASP A 227 -0.83 -18.46 8.45
N THR A 228 -1.37 -17.28 8.11
CA THR A 228 -1.25 -16.72 6.75
C THR A 228 0.19 -16.49 6.38
N VAL A 229 0.98 -15.90 7.28
CA VAL A 229 2.41 -15.65 7.08
C VAL A 229 3.18 -16.97 7.00
N ILE A 230 2.91 -17.92 7.90
CA ILE A 230 3.57 -19.23 7.93
C ILE A 230 3.31 -20.01 6.64
N LYS A 231 2.05 -20.09 6.19
CA LYS A 231 1.69 -20.79 4.94
C LYS A 231 2.27 -20.10 3.71
N ALA A 232 2.26 -18.76 3.67
CA ALA A 232 2.87 -18.01 2.57
C ALA A 232 4.39 -18.21 2.51
N LYS A 233 5.08 -18.20 3.67
CA LYS A 233 6.51 -18.48 3.79
C LYS A 233 6.85 -19.88 3.27
N ALA A 234 6.13 -20.90 3.73
CA ALA A 234 6.32 -22.27 3.27
C ALA A 234 6.10 -22.42 1.75
N ALA A 235 5.07 -21.76 1.20
CA ALA A 235 4.81 -21.79 -0.24
C ALA A 235 5.95 -21.14 -1.03
N VAL A 236 6.48 -20.00 -0.57
CA VAL A 236 7.63 -19.34 -1.21
C VAL A 236 8.89 -20.21 -1.10
N ASP A 237 9.18 -20.81 0.06
CA ASP A 237 10.38 -21.63 0.27
C ASP A 237 10.31 -23.02 -0.40
N SER A 238 9.11 -23.43 -0.84
CA SER A 238 8.92 -24.63 -1.66
C SER A 238 9.59 -24.51 -3.03
N VAL A 239 9.76 -23.27 -3.53
CA VAL A 239 10.46 -22.97 -4.78
C VAL A 239 11.97 -22.96 -4.52
N PRO A 240 12.76 -23.85 -5.15
CA PRO A 240 14.19 -23.98 -4.87
C PRO A 240 14.99 -22.68 -5.02
N GLU A 241 14.65 -21.86 -6.01
CA GLU A 241 15.31 -20.57 -6.27
C GLU A 241 15.03 -19.53 -5.18
N CYS A 242 13.94 -19.71 -4.44
CA CYS A 242 13.43 -18.77 -3.44
C CYS A 242 13.69 -19.19 -2.00
N ARG A 243 14.00 -20.47 -1.80
CA ARG A 243 14.19 -21.08 -0.49
C ARG A 243 15.16 -20.26 0.35
N ASN A 244 14.67 -19.78 1.48
CA ASN A 244 15.45 -19.03 2.47
C ASN A 244 16.01 -17.70 1.95
N LYS A 245 15.37 -17.08 0.95
CA LYS A 245 15.76 -15.78 0.40
C LYS A 245 14.75 -14.65 0.65
N VAL A 246 13.55 -14.97 1.14
CA VAL A 246 12.53 -13.97 1.47
C VAL A 246 12.29 -13.99 2.98
N SER A 247 12.44 -12.85 3.63
CA SER A 247 12.22 -12.68 5.07
C SER A 247 10.75 -12.81 5.44
N CYS A 248 10.47 -13.19 6.69
CA CYS A 248 9.11 -13.21 7.21
C CYS A 248 8.48 -11.82 7.24
N ALA A 249 9.28 -10.77 7.49
CA ALA A 249 8.83 -9.37 7.42
C ALA A 249 8.30 -8.99 6.04
N ASP A 250 8.99 -9.39 4.97
CA ASP A 250 8.51 -9.15 3.59
C ASP A 250 7.32 -10.04 3.23
N ILE A 251 7.28 -11.29 3.70
CA ILE A 251 6.09 -12.15 3.53
C ILE A 251 4.86 -11.51 4.18
N LEU A 252 4.98 -10.99 5.40
CA LEU A 252 3.88 -10.32 6.11
C LEU A 252 3.42 -9.05 5.38
N ALA A 253 4.36 -8.23 4.89
CA ALA A 253 4.03 -7.03 4.11
C ALA A 253 3.30 -7.38 2.79
N MET A 254 3.75 -8.41 2.06
CA MET A 254 3.09 -8.88 0.84
C MET A 254 1.72 -9.49 1.11
N ALA A 255 1.60 -10.31 2.14
CA ALA A 255 0.34 -10.91 2.55
C ALA A 255 -0.68 -9.84 2.93
N THR A 256 -0.25 -8.77 3.60
CA THR A 256 -1.09 -7.61 3.93
C THR A 256 -1.68 -6.95 2.70
N ARG A 257 -0.85 -6.67 1.68
CA ARG A 257 -1.33 -6.13 0.40
C ARG A 257 -2.34 -7.07 -0.26
N ASP A 258 -2.05 -8.36 -0.26
CA ASP A 258 -2.91 -9.37 -0.88
C ASP A 258 -4.28 -9.47 -0.19
N VAL A 259 -4.34 -9.44 1.14
CA VAL A 259 -5.63 -9.46 1.84
C VAL A 259 -6.44 -8.17 1.62
N ILE A 260 -5.80 -7.00 1.57
CA ILE A 260 -6.47 -5.73 1.23
C ILE A 260 -7.12 -5.82 -0.15
N THR A 261 -6.38 -6.34 -1.14
CA THR A 261 -6.90 -6.53 -2.50
C THR A 261 -8.05 -7.55 -2.53
N LEU A 262 -7.94 -8.65 -1.78
CA LEU A 262 -8.98 -9.69 -1.71
C LEU A 262 -10.28 -9.18 -1.07
N THR A 263 -10.19 -8.17 -0.21
CA THR A 263 -11.36 -7.51 0.39
C THR A 263 -11.89 -6.33 -0.44
N GLY A 264 -11.39 -6.13 -1.66
CA GLY A 264 -11.86 -5.08 -2.58
C GLY A 264 -11.14 -3.72 -2.45
N GLY A 265 -10.13 -3.63 -1.60
CA GLY A 265 -9.32 -2.42 -1.43
C GLY A 265 -8.23 -2.27 -2.50
N PRO A 266 -7.38 -1.23 -2.37
CA PRO A 266 -6.41 -0.89 -3.40
C PRO A 266 -5.29 -1.92 -3.48
N PHE A 267 -4.85 -2.19 -4.70
CA PHE A 267 -3.58 -2.87 -4.93
C PHE A 267 -2.45 -1.85 -4.89
N TYR A 268 -1.32 -2.20 -4.28
CA TYR A 268 -0.11 -1.39 -4.31
C TYR A 268 1.14 -2.25 -4.45
N ALA A 269 2.22 -1.62 -4.90
CA ALA A 269 3.53 -2.25 -4.91
C ALA A 269 4.11 -2.24 -3.49
N VAL A 270 4.38 -3.42 -2.94
CA VAL A 270 5.03 -3.56 -1.64
C VAL A 270 6.52 -3.35 -1.83
N GLU A 271 7.11 -2.42 -1.07
CA GLU A 271 8.56 -2.30 -0.97
C GLU A 271 9.11 -3.50 -0.21
N LEU A 272 10.19 -4.11 -0.71
CA LEU A 272 10.80 -5.32 -0.15
C LEU A 272 12.25 -5.04 0.26
N GLY A 273 12.88 -6.01 0.92
CA GLY A 273 14.23 -5.93 1.46
C GLY A 273 14.29 -5.81 2.97
N ARG A 274 13.19 -6.04 3.69
CA ARG A 274 13.21 -6.09 5.16
C ARG A 274 13.95 -7.35 5.61
N LEU A 275 14.72 -7.24 6.68
CA LEU A 275 15.25 -8.41 7.39
C LEU A 275 14.46 -8.69 8.66
N ASP A 276 14.49 -9.93 9.09
CA ASP A 276 13.83 -10.40 10.29
C ASP A 276 14.63 -10.03 11.54
N GLY A 277 13.94 -9.49 12.54
CA GLY A 277 14.46 -9.17 13.86
C GLY A 277 14.68 -10.42 14.71
N ARG A 278 15.67 -10.35 15.59
CA ARG A 278 16.08 -11.47 16.47
C ARG A 278 15.59 -11.34 17.92
N MET A 279 14.74 -10.35 18.20
CA MET A 279 14.26 -10.05 19.55
C MET A 279 12.74 -9.89 19.53
N SER A 280 12.06 -10.58 20.46
CA SER A 280 10.63 -10.45 20.71
C SER A 280 10.39 -10.63 22.19
N THR A 281 9.84 -9.60 22.84
CA THR A 281 9.55 -9.64 24.27
C THR A 281 8.23 -8.95 24.58
N LYS A 282 7.49 -9.45 25.57
CA LYS A 282 6.28 -8.78 26.12
C LYS A 282 6.55 -7.32 26.45
N ALA A 283 7.73 -7.01 27.00
CA ALA A 283 8.11 -5.65 27.37
C ALA A 283 8.26 -4.71 26.16
N SER A 284 8.61 -5.23 24.98
CA SER A 284 8.74 -4.41 23.77
C SER A 284 7.40 -3.79 23.33
N VAL A 285 6.28 -4.48 23.56
CA VAL A 285 4.94 -3.99 23.19
C VAL A 285 4.47 -2.83 24.07
N ARG A 286 4.93 -2.78 25.33
CA ARG A 286 4.40 -1.89 26.37
C ARG A 286 4.51 -0.43 25.92
N HIS A 287 3.37 0.28 25.92
CA HIS A 287 3.23 1.69 25.56
C HIS A 287 3.49 2.06 24.08
N HIS A 288 3.72 1.09 23.19
CA HIS A 288 3.94 1.35 21.77
C HIS A 288 2.67 1.24 20.92
N LEU A 289 1.68 0.44 21.36
CA LEU A 289 0.44 0.26 20.61
C LEU A 289 -0.66 1.26 21.02
N PRO A 290 -1.38 1.86 20.05
CA PRO A 290 -2.54 2.70 20.35
C PRO A 290 -3.69 1.85 20.90
N GLY A 291 -4.31 2.32 21.99
CA GLY A 291 -5.48 1.70 22.59
C GLY A 291 -6.80 2.19 21.98
N PRO A 292 -7.88 1.38 22.02
CA PRO A 292 -9.19 1.73 21.46
C PRO A 292 -9.87 2.89 22.21
N ASP A 293 -9.40 3.19 23.42
CA ASP A 293 -9.99 4.17 24.32
C ASP A 293 -9.21 5.51 24.32
N PHE A 294 -8.16 5.63 23.50
CA PHE A 294 -7.34 6.83 23.36
C PHE A 294 -8.08 7.93 22.60
N LYS A 295 -7.75 9.18 22.93
CA LYS A 295 -8.24 10.39 22.25
C LYS A 295 -7.26 10.85 21.18
N LEU A 296 -7.75 11.67 20.25
CA LEU A 296 -7.01 12.06 19.05
C LEU A 296 -5.64 12.69 19.37
N GLY A 297 -5.54 13.52 20.40
CA GLY A 297 -4.26 14.13 20.80
C GLY A 297 -3.16 13.11 21.09
N LYS A 298 -3.49 12.02 21.80
CA LYS A 298 -2.56 10.93 22.09
C LYS A 298 -2.22 10.11 20.84
N LEU A 299 -3.22 9.82 20.01
CA LEU A 299 -3.01 9.12 18.74
C LEU A 299 -2.07 9.90 17.80
N LYS A 300 -2.28 11.22 17.68
CA LYS A 300 -1.40 12.12 16.92
C LYS A 300 0.03 12.06 17.43
N ALA A 301 0.24 12.15 18.74
CA ALA A 301 1.59 12.09 19.34
C ALA A 301 2.27 10.74 19.06
N MET A 302 1.55 9.63 19.20
CA MET A 302 2.09 8.30 18.93
C MET A 302 2.48 8.15 17.45
N PHE A 303 1.60 8.49 16.50
CA PHE A 303 1.91 8.38 15.07
C PHE A 303 3.04 9.34 14.66
N ALA A 304 3.05 10.56 15.18
CA ALA A 304 4.12 11.52 14.93
C ALA A 304 5.49 11.04 15.43
N SER A 305 5.55 10.29 16.54
CA SER A 305 6.80 9.69 17.03
C SER A 305 7.41 8.65 16.09
N HIS A 306 6.61 8.15 15.13
CA HIS A 306 7.03 7.27 14.05
C HIS A 306 7.13 8.00 12.69
N GLY A 307 7.07 9.34 12.67
CA GLY A 307 7.12 10.13 11.43
C GLY A 307 5.86 10.01 10.57
N LEU A 308 4.74 9.58 11.14
CA LEU A 308 3.45 9.48 10.47
C LEU A 308 2.61 10.73 10.75
N SER A 309 2.06 11.32 9.69
CA SER A 309 1.24 12.54 9.75
C SER A 309 -0.18 12.26 10.26
N LEU A 310 -0.95 13.32 10.51
CA LEU A 310 -2.38 13.20 10.81
C LEU A 310 -3.16 12.48 9.69
N THR A 311 -2.83 12.76 8.43
CA THR A 311 -3.45 12.05 7.29
C THR A 311 -3.11 10.57 7.31
N ASP A 312 -1.86 10.20 7.66
CA ASP A 312 -1.46 8.80 7.77
C ASP A 312 -2.22 8.08 8.91
N LEU A 313 -2.42 8.74 10.06
CA LEU A 313 -3.25 8.26 11.16
C LEU A 313 -4.70 8.01 10.71
N VAL A 314 -5.34 9.01 10.10
CA VAL A 314 -6.75 8.90 9.67
C VAL A 314 -6.91 7.85 8.57
N ALA A 315 -5.96 7.75 7.64
CA ALA A 315 -5.95 6.74 6.58
C ALA A 315 -5.79 5.34 7.18
N LEU A 316 -4.75 5.08 7.99
CA LEU A 316 -4.51 3.76 8.59
C LEU A 316 -5.64 3.31 9.51
N SER A 317 -6.33 4.23 10.19
CA SER A 317 -7.53 3.91 10.98
C SER A 317 -8.68 3.38 10.12
N GLY A 318 -8.70 3.71 8.82
CA GLY A 318 -9.65 3.15 7.84
C GLY A 318 -9.54 1.64 7.67
N ALA A 319 -8.45 1.00 8.13
CA ALA A 319 -8.35 -0.46 8.22
C ALA A 319 -9.46 -1.09 9.08
N HIS A 320 -10.07 -0.32 10.00
CA HIS A 320 -11.22 -0.77 10.80
C HIS A 320 -12.52 -0.93 9.99
N THR A 321 -12.51 -0.64 8.68
CA THR A 321 -13.63 -0.96 7.77
C THR A 321 -13.87 -2.47 7.62
N ILE A 322 -12.89 -3.32 7.94
CA ILE A 322 -13.04 -4.78 7.96
C ILE A 322 -12.67 -5.38 9.31
N GLY A 323 -13.33 -6.49 9.65
CA GLY A 323 -12.96 -7.35 10.77
C GLY A 323 -13.77 -7.14 12.03
N PHE A 324 -13.20 -7.59 13.15
CA PHE A 324 -13.95 -7.84 14.38
C PHE A 324 -13.27 -7.23 15.60
N SER A 325 -14.08 -6.94 16.60
CA SER A 325 -13.66 -6.42 17.89
C SER A 325 -14.36 -7.15 19.02
N HIS A 326 -13.60 -7.54 20.03
CA HIS A 326 -14.18 -8.06 21.27
C HIS A 326 -14.97 -6.98 22.00
N CYS A 327 -16.13 -7.34 22.56
CA CYS A 327 -17.01 -6.42 23.29
C CYS A 327 -16.26 -5.63 24.38
N SER A 328 -15.30 -6.27 25.07
CA SER A 328 -14.48 -5.67 26.12
C SER A 328 -13.71 -4.42 25.66
N ARG A 329 -13.41 -4.27 24.36
CA ARG A 329 -12.62 -3.17 23.81
C ARG A 329 -13.40 -1.86 23.65
N PHE A 330 -14.73 -1.92 23.65
CA PHE A 330 -15.59 -0.73 23.60
C PHE A 330 -16.67 -0.70 24.69
N ALA A 331 -16.77 -1.73 25.54
CA ALA A 331 -17.77 -1.82 26.62
C ALA A 331 -17.82 -0.56 27.51
N ARG A 332 -16.68 0.08 27.79
CA ARG A 332 -16.64 1.34 28.56
C ARG A 332 -17.48 2.44 27.91
N ARG A 333 -17.53 2.52 26.58
CA ARG A 333 -18.30 3.53 25.84
C ARG A 333 -19.80 3.33 25.92
N ILE A 334 -20.25 2.09 26.09
CA ILE A 334 -21.67 1.77 26.10
C ILE A 334 -22.23 1.53 27.51
N TYR A 335 -21.41 1.29 28.53
CA TYR A 335 -21.90 1.02 29.89
C TYR A 335 -21.31 1.93 30.98
N LYS A 336 -20.04 2.33 30.85
CA LYS A 336 -19.27 2.96 31.95
C LYS A 336 -18.71 4.33 31.55
N PHE A 337 -19.39 5.02 30.65
CA PHE A 337 -18.99 6.37 30.27
C PHE A 337 -19.45 7.38 31.32
N LYS A 338 -18.65 8.41 31.57
CA LYS A 338 -19.00 9.49 32.50
C LYS A 338 -20.05 10.43 31.89
N SER A 339 -21.29 9.95 31.76
CA SER A 339 -22.46 10.68 31.27
C SER A 339 -23.71 10.26 32.05
N LYS A 340 -24.81 11.01 31.90
CA LYS A 340 -26.09 10.70 32.58
C LYS A 340 -26.66 9.31 32.20
N THR A 341 -26.36 8.81 31.01
CA THR A 341 -26.89 7.53 30.48
C THR A 341 -25.89 6.37 30.58
N GLY A 342 -24.66 6.64 31.04
CA GLY A 342 -23.54 5.69 30.98
C GLY A 342 -23.01 5.43 29.57
N ILE A 343 -23.56 6.10 28.55
CA ILE A 343 -23.18 5.99 27.14
C ILE A 343 -22.35 7.21 26.73
N ASP A 344 -21.29 6.98 25.94
CA ASP A 344 -20.49 8.01 25.32
C ASP A 344 -21.37 8.97 24.49
N PRO A 345 -21.44 10.27 24.82
CA PRO A 345 -22.27 11.24 24.10
C PRO A 345 -21.88 11.42 22.62
N THR A 346 -20.67 11.00 22.23
CA THR A 346 -20.21 11.05 20.84
C THR A 346 -20.68 9.84 20.01
N LEU A 347 -21.24 8.82 20.67
CA LEU A 347 -21.79 7.63 20.04
C LEU A 347 -23.29 7.83 19.79
N ASP A 348 -23.74 7.49 18.59
CA ASP A 348 -25.16 7.49 18.24
C ASP A 348 -25.93 6.60 19.23
N GLN A 349 -27.02 7.14 19.79
CA GLN A 349 -27.72 6.50 20.89
C GLN A 349 -28.50 5.26 20.45
N ALA A 350 -28.98 5.23 19.21
CA ALA A 350 -29.65 4.04 18.66
C ALA A 350 -28.64 2.92 18.42
N TYR A 351 -27.49 3.26 17.83
CA TYR A 351 -26.38 2.33 17.62
C TYR A 351 -25.81 1.82 18.95
N ALA A 352 -25.66 2.67 19.97
CA ALA A 352 -25.25 2.25 21.30
C ALA A 352 -26.20 1.20 21.91
N ARG A 353 -27.52 1.34 21.70
CA ARG A 353 -28.50 0.33 22.14
C ARG A 353 -28.37 -0.98 21.36
N GLN A 354 -28.11 -0.93 20.05
CA GLN A 354 -27.83 -2.13 19.24
C GLN A 354 -26.56 -2.83 19.74
N LEU A 355 -25.49 -2.07 20.02
CA LEU A 355 -24.25 -2.62 20.59
C LEU A 355 -24.50 -3.30 21.95
N ARG A 356 -25.34 -2.72 22.83
CA ARG A 356 -25.71 -3.36 24.11
C ARG A 356 -26.49 -4.67 23.93
N GLN A 357 -27.28 -4.81 22.86
CA GLN A 357 -27.98 -6.06 22.55
C GLN A 357 -27.01 -7.16 22.10
N MET A 358 -26.02 -6.81 21.28
CA MET A 358 -25.00 -7.76 20.80
C MET A 358 -23.91 -8.05 21.85
N CYS A 359 -23.65 -7.10 22.75
CA CYS A 359 -22.64 -7.18 23.80
C CYS A 359 -23.23 -6.83 25.18
N PRO A 360 -24.00 -7.74 25.81
CA PRO A 360 -24.45 -7.58 27.19
C PRO A 360 -23.30 -7.41 28.19
N GLU A 361 -23.54 -6.84 29.37
CA GLU A 361 -22.47 -6.56 30.37
C GLU A 361 -21.66 -7.79 30.79
N ASN A 362 -22.31 -8.96 30.87
CA ASN A 362 -21.70 -10.24 31.27
C ASN A 362 -21.48 -11.18 30.09
N VAL A 363 -21.21 -10.64 28.90
CA VAL A 363 -20.95 -11.43 27.70
C VAL A 363 -19.64 -12.23 27.82
N ASP A 364 -19.58 -13.40 27.19
CA ASP A 364 -18.34 -14.18 27.04
C ASP A 364 -17.23 -13.29 26.48
N SER A 365 -16.05 -13.33 27.10
CA SER A 365 -14.91 -12.48 26.72
C SER A 365 -14.39 -12.75 25.31
N ARG A 366 -14.72 -13.92 24.74
CA ARG A 366 -14.41 -14.31 23.36
C ARG A 366 -15.40 -13.73 22.35
N MET A 367 -16.56 -13.24 22.79
CA MET A 367 -17.55 -12.63 21.89
C MET A 367 -16.92 -11.44 21.17
N ALA A 368 -17.00 -11.48 19.84
CA ALA A 368 -16.53 -10.43 18.96
C ALA A 368 -17.65 -10.06 17.99
N ILE A 369 -17.75 -8.78 17.69
CA ILE A 369 -18.69 -8.23 16.72
C ILE A 369 -17.93 -7.55 15.59
N GLU A 370 -18.61 -7.33 14.48
CA GLU A 370 -18.06 -6.63 13.33
C GLU A 370 -17.76 -5.16 13.67
N MET A 371 -16.63 -4.64 13.18
CA MET A 371 -16.24 -3.24 13.42
C MET A 371 -17.00 -2.25 12.53
N ASP A 372 -17.31 -2.68 11.30
CA ASP A 372 -18.23 -1.99 10.39
C ASP A 372 -19.50 -2.83 10.24
N SER A 373 -20.63 -2.34 10.75
CA SER A 373 -21.90 -3.08 10.72
C SER A 373 -22.56 -3.12 9.34
N ALA A 374 -22.08 -2.34 8.37
CA ALA A 374 -22.73 -2.19 7.08
C ALA A 374 -21.97 -2.90 5.95
N THR A 375 -20.64 -2.85 5.93
CA THR A 375 -19.81 -3.62 5.00
C THR A 375 -18.63 -4.32 5.69
N PRO A 376 -18.89 -5.20 6.68
CA PRO A 376 -17.88 -5.81 7.56
C PRO A 376 -16.74 -6.57 6.86
N ARG A 377 -16.95 -6.91 5.58
CA ARG A 377 -16.05 -7.71 4.75
C ARG A 377 -15.47 -6.99 3.53
N THR A 378 -15.82 -5.72 3.34
CA THR A 378 -15.37 -4.92 2.20
C THR A 378 -14.43 -3.83 2.70
N PHE A 379 -13.29 -3.70 2.05
CA PHE A 379 -12.36 -2.61 2.31
C PHE A 379 -12.80 -1.37 1.53
N ASP A 380 -13.54 -0.48 2.19
CA ASP A 380 -14.12 0.70 1.56
C ASP A 380 -14.14 1.91 2.52
N ASN A 381 -14.76 3.01 2.10
CA ASN A 381 -14.84 4.24 2.88
C ASN A 381 -16.04 4.34 3.82
N LEU A 382 -16.81 3.26 4.02
CA LEU A 382 -18.00 3.26 4.87
C LEU A 382 -17.64 3.46 6.33
N TYR A 383 -16.45 3.03 6.76
CA TYR A 383 -15.85 3.42 8.04
C TYR A 383 -15.96 4.92 8.31
N TYR A 384 -15.60 5.77 7.35
CA TYR A 384 -15.63 7.23 7.53
C TYR A 384 -17.05 7.79 7.55
N LYS A 385 -17.96 7.23 6.75
CA LYS A 385 -19.39 7.59 6.77
C LYS A 385 -20.03 7.21 8.11
N ASN A 386 -19.61 6.10 8.71
CA ASN A 386 -20.02 5.70 10.04
C ASN A 386 -19.56 6.73 11.09
N LEU A 387 -18.34 7.25 11.00
CA LEU A 387 -17.87 8.30 11.92
C LEU A 387 -18.70 9.58 11.83
N GLN A 388 -19.12 10.00 10.62
CA GLN A 388 -20.00 11.15 10.41
C GLN A 388 -21.36 10.99 11.10
N GLN A 389 -21.83 9.75 11.24
CA GLN A 389 -23.09 9.40 11.89
C GLN A 389 -22.94 9.13 13.40
N GLY A 390 -21.76 9.34 13.98
CA GLY A 390 -21.52 8.98 15.39
C GLY A 390 -21.44 7.48 15.63
N LYS A 391 -21.17 6.67 14.59
CA LYS A 391 -21.15 5.20 14.64
C LYS A 391 -19.75 4.58 14.65
N GLY A 392 -18.70 5.35 14.93
CA GLY A 392 -17.37 4.78 15.17
C GLY A 392 -17.40 3.87 16.39
N LEU A 393 -16.90 2.63 16.28
CA LEU A 393 -16.99 1.62 17.33
C LEU A 393 -16.10 1.98 18.54
N PHE A 394 -14.87 2.39 18.30
CA PHE A 394 -13.92 2.76 19.35
C PHE A 394 -13.94 4.26 19.66
N THR A 395 -13.47 4.62 20.85
CA THR A 395 -13.28 6.05 21.20
C THR A 395 -12.22 6.63 20.29
N SER A 396 -11.17 5.85 19.98
CA SER A 396 -10.13 6.22 19.02
C SER A 396 -10.72 6.53 17.64
N ASP A 397 -11.68 5.74 17.16
CA ASP A 397 -12.35 5.99 15.88
C ASP A 397 -13.16 7.28 15.90
N GLN A 398 -14.09 7.39 16.85
CA GLN A 398 -15.01 8.52 16.89
C GLN A 398 -14.26 9.84 17.14
N SER A 399 -13.12 9.79 17.87
CA SER A 399 -12.25 10.94 18.12
C SER A 399 -11.68 11.56 16.84
N LEU A 400 -11.50 10.77 15.76
CA LEU A 400 -11.01 11.30 14.48
C LEU A 400 -11.98 12.32 13.88
N PHE A 401 -13.28 12.19 14.17
CA PHE A 401 -14.31 13.09 13.68
C PHE A 401 -14.69 14.16 14.71
N THR A 402 -14.66 13.85 16.01
CA THR A 402 -15.18 14.77 17.04
C THR A 402 -14.16 15.75 17.58
N ASP A 403 -12.89 15.36 17.71
CA ASP A 403 -11.96 16.08 18.60
C ASP A 403 -11.24 17.28 17.93
N ASP A 404 -11.06 17.26 16.60
CA ASP A 404 -10.26 18.27 15.87
C ASP A 404 -10.82 18.56 14.48
N ALA A 405 -10.79 19.83 14.06
CA ALA A 405 -11.34 20.26 12.78
C ALA A 405 -10.54 19.74 11.57
N MET A 406 -9.21 19.68 11.67
CA MET A 406 -8.37 19.19 10.57
C MET A 406 -8.57 17.68 10.35
N SER A 407 -8.59 16.90 11.42
CA SER A 407 -8.93 15.48 11.37
C SER A 407 -10.32 15.24 10.79
N ARG A 408 -11.32 16.01 11.24
CA ARG A 408 -12.69 15.97 10.71
C ARG A 408 -12.76 16.25 9.21
N ASN A 409 -11.97 17.20 8.71
CA ASN A 409 -11.92 17.52 7.28
C ASN A 409 -11.36 16.36 6.45
N ILE A 410 -10.35 15.65 6.96
CA ILE A 410 -9.80 14.45 6.30
C ILE A 410 -10.85 13.32 6.30
N VAL A 411 -11.53 13.09 7.43
CA VAL A 411 -12.64 12.12 7.51
C VAL A 411 -13.74 12.43 6.49
N ASN A 412 -14.16 13.70 6.38
CA ASN A 412 -15.16 14.13 5.40
C ASN A 412 -14.72 13.90 3.95
N MET A 413 -13.44 14.15 3.65
CA MET A 413 -12.87 13.89 2.32
C MET A 413 -12.91 12.39 2.00
N PHE A 414 -12.49 11.54 2.92
CA PHE A 414 -12.50 10.09 2.72
C PHE A 414 -13.91 9.52 2.64
N ALA A 415 -14.85 9.99 3.47
CA ALA A 415 -16.25 9.58 3.41
C ALA A 415 -16.93 9.92 2.07
N SER A 416 -16.58 11.06 1.47
CA SER A 416 -17.16 11.52 0.19
C SER A 416 -16.46 10.92 -1.04
N ASN A 417 -15.21 10.49 -0.92
CA ASN A 417 -14.41 10.01 -2.04
C ASN A 417 -13.57 8.77 -1.65
N ASN A 418 -14.05 7.59 -2.05
CA ASN A 418 -13.35 6.33 -1.79
C ASN A 418 -11.95 6.28 -2.42
N THR A 419 -11.77 6.83 -3.63
CA THR A 419 -10.45 6.91 -4.28
C THR A 419 -9.46 7.73 -3.45
N ALA A 420 -9.90 8.84 -2.86
CA ALA A 420 -9.04 9.66 -2.01
C ALA A 420 -8.61 8.91 -0.73
N PHE A 421 -9.51 8.12 -0.14
CA PHE A 421 -9.18 7.22 0.96
C PHE A 421 -8.14 6.18 0.53
N GLU A 422 -8.40 5.46 -0.56
CA GLU A 422 -7.53 4.39 -1.04
C GLU A 422 -6.11 4.90 -1.37
N GLU A 423 -6.00 6.04 -2.05
CA GLU A 423 -4.71 6.67 -2.37
C GLU A 423 -3.95 7.06 -1.08
N ALA A 424 -4.64 7.66 -0.11
CA ALA A 424 -4.04 8.00 1.17
C ALA A 424 -3.65 6.77 1.99
N PHE A 425 -4.46 5.71 1.93
CA PHE A 425 -4.18 4.44 2.60
C PHE A 425 -2.91 3.79 2.04
N VAL A 426 -2.77 3.73 0.72
CA VAL A 426 -1.55 3.21 0.06
C VAL A 426 -0.30 3.99 0.48
N ILE A 427 -0.38 5.32 0.51
CA ILE A 427 0.73 6.17 0.99
C ILE A 427 1.06 5.84 2.46
N ALA A 428 0.06 5.78 3.31
CA ALA A 428 0.23 5.59 4.75
C ALA A 428 0.75 4.18 5.10
N ILE A 429 0.22 3.12 4.47
CA ILE A 429 0.68 1.75 4.70
C ILE A 429 2.08 1.50 4.12
N THR A 430 2.46 2.20 3.05
CA THR A 430 3.82 2.19 2.53
C THR A 430 4.79 2.84 3.52
N LYS A 431 4.44 4.01 4.09
CA LYS A 431 5.24 4.64 5.15
C LYS A 431 5.33 3.78 6.40
N LEU A 432 4.22 3.18 6.83
CA LEU A 432 4.18 2.21 7.93
C LEU A 432 5.19 1.09 7.67
N GLY A 433 5.21 0.53 6.46
CA GLY A 433 6.14 -0.51 6.05
C GLY A 433 7.62 -0.12 6.07
N ARG A 434 7.97 1.16 6.23
CA ARG A 434 9.35 1.65 6.32
C ARG A 434 9.84 1.85 7.75
N LEU A 435 8.96 1.65 8.75
CA LEU A 435 9.32 1.90 10.14
C LEU A 435 10.44 0.96 10.61
N ARG A 436 11.59 1.56 10.95
CA ARG A 436 12.73 0.92 11.63
C ARG A 436 13.14 -0.42 11.00
N VAL A 437 13.09 -0.52 9.67
CA VAL A 437 13.44 -1.74 8.93
C VAL A 437 14.88 -2.18 9.23
N ARG A 438 15.09 -3.48 9.42
CA ARG A 438 16.42 -4.06 9.64
C ARG A 438 17.12 -4.24 8.30
N THR A 439 18.39 -3.87 8.22
CA THR A 439 19.24 -4.03 7.04
C THR A 439 20.63 -4.52 7.43
N GLY A 440 21.33 -5.16 6.47
CA GLY A 440 22.69 -5.64 6.66
C GLY A 440 22.82 -6.63 7.82
N LYS A 441 23.80 -6.40 8.71
CA LYS A 441 24.14 -7.31 9.83
C LYS A 441 23.14 -7.27 11.01
N HIS A 442 22.09 -6.45 10.93
CA HIS A 442 21.16 -6.21 12.05
C HIS A 442 19.87 -7.04 11.97
N GLY A 443 19.77 -7.96 11.02
CA GLY A 443 18.66 -8.90 10.90
C GLY A 443 19.09 -10.16 10.16
N GLU A 444 18.14 -11.06 9.92
CA GLU A 444 18.36 -12.30 9.19
C GLU A 444 17.23 -12.59 8.21
N ILE A 445 17.35 -13.66 7.43
CA ILE A 445 16.23 -14.25 6.70
C ILE A 445 15.89 -15.56 7.42
N ARG A 446 14.81 -15.56 8.19
CA ARG A 446 14.43 -16.75 8.97
C ARG A 446 13.92 -17.86 8.07
N HIS A 447 14.33 -19.08 8.41
CA HIS A 447 13.80 -20.31 7.80
C HIS A 447 12.41 -20.64 8.34
N ASP A 448 12.20 -20.39 9.63
CA ASP A 448 10.92 -20.51 10.32
C ASP A 448 10.57 -19.17 10.96
N CYS A 449 9.42 -18.60 10.62
CA CYS A 449 8.97 -17.32 11.16
C CYS A 449 8.73 -17.33 12.68
N ALA A 450 8.69 -18.49 13.33
CA ALA A 450 8.55 -18.59 14.77
C ALA A 450 9.89 -18.60 15.53
N VAL A 451 11.02 -18.83 14.86
CA VAL A 451 12.30 -19.12 15.53
C VAL A 451 13.46 -18.37 14.88
N VAL A 452 14.35 -17.82 15.70
CA VAL A 452 15.62 -17.20 15.26
C VAL A 452 16.56 -18.28 14.70
N ASN A 453 17.26 -18.03 13.59
CA ASN A 453 18.19 -19.02 13.07
C ASN A 453 19.36 -19.23 14.05
N LYS A 454 19.81 -20.48 14.18
CA LYS A 454 21.03 -20.81 14.92
C LYS A 454 22.22 -20.19 14.18
N ILE A 455 23.08 -19.50 14.94
CA ILE A 455 24.34 -18.93 14.43
C ILE A 455 25.35 -20.05 14.25
#